data_AF-A0A314LD36-F1
#
_entry.id   AF-A0A314LD36-F1
#
_cell.length_a   1.000
_cell.length_b   1.000
_cell.length_c   1.000
_cell.angle_alpha   90.00
_cell.angle_beta   90.00
_cell.angle_gamma   90.00
#
_symmetry.space_group_name_H-M   'P 1'
#
loop_
_entity.id
_entity.type
_entity.pdbx_description
1 polymer ?
#
loop_
_entity_poly.entity_id
_entity_poly.type
_entity_poly.pdbx_seq_one_letter_code
_entity_poly.pdbx_strand_id
1 'polypeptide(L)'
;MGEGEEKWCVVTGGRGFAARHLVEMLIRYEIHHVRIADLGPSIKLEPAEEKACEGAEVVFHMAAPDSSINNHQLHYSVNVQG
;
A
#
# COMPACT_ATOMS: atom_id res chain seq x y z
N MET A 1 11.06 -26.76 -16.71
CA MET A 1 9.94 -26.38 -15.84
C MET A 1 10.32 -25.02 -15.28
N GLY A 2 9.77 -23.94 -15.84
CA GLY A 2 10.05 -22.59 -15.34
C GLY A 2 9.35 -22.43 -13.99
N GLU A 3 10.10 -22.05 -12.97
CA GLU A 3 9.57 -21.62 -11.69
C GLU A 3 8.57 -20.49 -11.95
N GLY A 4 7.32 -20.66 -11.49
CA GLY A 4 6.32 -19.61 -11.62
C GLY A 4 6.81 -18.40 -10.85
N GLU A 5 6.96 -17.25 -11.53
CA GLU A 5 7.36 -16.01 -10.89
C GLU A 5 6.46 -15.77 -9.67
N GLU A 6 7.04 -15.67 -8.48
CA GLU A 6 6.31 -15.31 -7.26
C GLU A 6 5.58 -14.00 -7.52
N LYS A 7 4.25 -14.04 -7.42
CA LYS A 7 3.42 -12.86 -7.63
C LYS A 7 3.41 -12.02 -6.37
N TRP A 8 4.02 -10.85 -6.42
CA TRP A 8 4.06 -9.91 -5.30
C TRP A 8 3.00 -8.82 -5.47
N CYS A 9 2.35 -8.44 -4.37
CA CYS A 9 1.52 -7.25 -4.32
C CYS A 9 1.96 -6.32 -3.19
N VAL A 10 1.81 -5.02 -3.42
CA VAL A 10 2.12 -3.98 -2.45
C VAL A 10 0.82 -3.37 -1.94
N VAL A 11 0.70 -3.16 -0.63
CA VAL A 11 -0.44 -2.48 -0.01
C VAL A 11 0.07 -1.21 0.68
N THR A 12 -0.37 -0.04 0.21
CA THR A 12 -0.10 1.23 0.90
C THR A 12 -1.18 1.50 1.95
N GLY A 13 -0.83 2.14 3.06
CA GLY A 13 -1.78 2.34 4.17
C GLY A 13 -2.26 1.02 4.79
N GLY A 14 -1.41 0.00 4.78
CA GLY A 14 -1.70 -1.38 5.23
C GLY A 14 -2.20 -1.49 6.67
N ARG A 15 -1.98 -0.46 7.49
CA ARG A 15 -2.45 -0.38 8.88
C ARG A 15 -3.91 0.05 9.03
N GLY A 16 -4.53 0.59 7.97
CA GLY A 16 -5.93 1.01 7.98
C GLY A 16 -6.90 -0.17 8.20
N PHE A 17 -8.10 0.11 8.71
CA PHE A 17 -9.10 -0.92 9.02
C PHE A 17 -9.36 -1.86 7.84
N ALA A 18 -9.70 -1.31 6.66
CA ALA A 18 -9.94 -2.11 5.47
C ALA A 18 -8.69 -2.81 4.95
N ALA A 19 -7.53 -2.17 5.04
CA ALA A 19 -6.27 -2.71 4.54
C ALA A 19 -5.82 -3.95 5.32
N ARG A 20 -6.03 -3.99 6.64
CA ARG A 20 -5.75 -5.18 7.47
C ARG A 20 -6.55 -6.40 7.02
N HIS A 21 -7.84 -6.21 6.72
CA HIS A 21 -8.69 -7.28 6.21
C HIS A 21 -8.27 -7.72 4.81
N LEU A 22 -7.89 -6.78 3.93
CA LEU A 22 -7.37 -7.12 2.61
C LEU A 22 -6.08 -7.94 2.70
N VAL A 23 -5.11 -7.51 3.52
CA VAL A 23 -3.84 -8.23 3.73
C VAL A 23 -4.10 -9.63 4.29
N GLU A 24 -4.98 -9.76 5.28
CA GLU A 24 -5.39 -11.04 5.84
C GLU A 24 -5.97 -11.98 4.77
N MET A 25 -6.83 -11.47 3.90
CA MET A 25 -7.41 -12.24 2.79
C MET A 25 -6.33 -12.66 1.78
N LEU A 26 -5.47 -11.75 1.34
CA LEU A 26 -4.42 -12.05 0.36
C LEU A 26 -3.47 -13.16 0.84
N ILE A 27 -3.11 -13.14 2.12
CA ILE A 27 -2.28 -14.19 2.75
C ILE A 27 -3.06 -15.50 2.87
N ARG A 28 -4.30 -15.47 3.38
CA ARG A 28 -5.11 -16.68 3.61
C ARG A 28 -5.41 -17.47 2.35
N TYR A 29 -5.64 -16.77 1.24
CA TYR A 29 -5.99 -17.40 -0.03
C TYR A 29 -4.76 -17.68 -0.92
N GLU A 30 -3.54 -17.45 -0.40
CA GLU A 30 -2.26 -17.67 -1.11
C GLU A 30 -2.23 -17.04 -2.52
N ILE A 31 -2.91 -15.90 -2.68
CA ILE A 31 -3.08 -15.27 -4.00
C ILE A 31 -1.79 -14.56 -4.41
N HIS A 32 -1.13 -13.89 -3.45
CA HIS A 32 0.11 -13.13 -3.67
C HIS A 32 0.98 -13.11 -2.41
N HIS A 33 2.28 -12.91 -2.59
CA HIS A 33 3.16 -12.47 -1.52
C HIS A 33 2.95 -10.97 -1.24
N VAL A 34 2.64 -10.61 0.00
CA VAL A 34 2.21 -9.26 0.37
C VAL A 34 3.37 -8.44 0.96
N ARG A 35 3.60 -7.23 0.45
CA ARG A 35 4.46 -6.20 1.03
C ARG A 35 3.62 -5.01 1.50
N ILE A 36 3.83 -4.55 2.73
CA ILE A 36 3.17 -3.35 3.25
C ILE A 36 4.11 -2.16 3.12
N ALA A 37 3.67 -1.09 2.47
CA ALA A 37 4.39 0.17 2.32
C ALA A 37 3.60 1.30 3.00
N ASP A 38 3.93 1.61 4.25
CA ASP A 38 3.20 2.63 5.00
C ASP A 38 3.87 4.00 4.90
N LEU A 39 3.27 4.91 4.13
CA LEU A 39 3.64 6.33 4.11
C LEU A 39 3.38 6.94 5.50
N GLY A 40 4.36 7.66 6.03
CA GLY A 40 4.16 8.51 7.20
C GLY A 40 3.11 9.61 6.95
N PRO A 41 2.71 10.38 7.98
CA PRO A 41 1.78 11.50 7.83
C PRO A 41 2.29 12.61 6.87
N SER A 42 3.58 12.60 6.54
CA SER A 42 4.15 13.33 5.41
C SER A 42 4.48 12.35 4.30
N ILE A 43 4.00 12.63 3.07
CA ILE A 43 4.31 11.89 1.83
C ILE A 43 5.71 12.27 1.39
N LYS A 44 6.69 11.97 2.22
CA LYS A 44 8.07 11.87 1.78
C LYS A 44 8.33 10.40 1.71
N LEU A 45 8.45 9.91 0.48
CA LEU A 45 8.90 8.56 0.21
C LEU A 45 10.33 8.46 0.73
N GLU A 46 10.55 7.63 1.74
CA GLU A 46 11.88 7.17 2.09
C GLU A 46 12.45 6.35 0.92
N PRO A 47 13.77 6.26 0.72
CA PRO A 47 14.36 5.52 -0.41
C PRO A 47 13.94 4.04 -0.48
N ALA A 48 13.52 3.45 0.65
CA ALA A 48 12.96 2.11 0.72
C ALA A 48 11.51 2.03 0.18
N GLU A 49 10.76 3.12 0.25
CA GLU A 49 9.38 3.24 -0.23
C GLU A 49 9.35 3.49 -1.75
N GLU A 50 10.32 4.23 -2.30
CA GLU A 50 10.46 4.41 -3.76
C GLU A 50 10.64 3.07 -4.49
N LYS A 51 11.30 2.12 -3.84
CA LYS A 51 11.54 0.77 -4.37
C LYS A 51 10.49 -0.25 -3.94
N ALA A 52 9.50 0.14 -3.13
CA ALA A 52 8.53 -0.80 -2.59
C ALA A 52 7.72 -1.50 -3.70
N CYS A 53 7.47 -0.80 -4.81
CA CYS A 53 6.74 -1.30 -5.97
C CYS A 53 7.61 -2.10 -6.97
N GLU A 54 8.93 -2.17 -6.79
CA GLU A 54 9.80 -2.94 -7.68
C GLU A 54 9.42 -4.43 -7.64
N GLY A 55 9.05 -4.97 -8.81
CA GLY A 55 8.61 -6.36 -8.98
C GLY A 55 7.18 -6.64 -8.50
N ALA A 56 6.40 -5.62 -8.15
CA ALA A 56 4.98 -5.79 -7.81
C ALA A 56 4.14 -6.00 -9.07
N GLU A 57 3.28 -7.02 -9.08
CA GLU A 57 2.27 -7.23 -10.12
C GLU A 57 1.06 -6.32 -9.90
N VAL A 58 0.71 -6.07 -8.63
CA VAL A 58 -0.44 -5.27 -8.21
C VAL A 58 -0.06 -4.37 -7.05
N VAL A 59 -0.56 -3.12 -7.09
CA VAL A 59 -0.45 -2.17 -5.98
C VAL A 59 -1.86 -1.77 -5.51
N PHE A 60 -2.14 -1.98 -4.23
CA PHE A 60 -3.38 -1.55 -3.57
C PHE A 60 -3.12 -0.26 -2.78
N HIS A 61 -3.65 0.86 -3.26
CA HIS A 61 -3.59 2.11 -2.51
C HIS A 61 -4.72 2.19 -1.48
N MET A 62 -4.41 2.01 -0.19
CA MET A 62 -5.38 2.07 0.91
C MET A 62 -5.08 3.19 1.92
N ALA A 63 -4.07 4.01 1.64
CA ALA A 63 -3.77 5.18 2.45
C ALA A 63 -4.87 6.24 2.29
N ALA A 64 -5.36 6.75 3.41
CA ALA A 64 -6.29 7.87 3.47
C ALA A 64 -5.97 8.71 4.71
N PRO A 65 -6.10 10.04 4.64
CA PRO A 65 -5.98 10.89 5.82
C PRO A 65 -7.22 10.75 6.72
N ASP A 66 -7.14 11.26 7.95
CA ASP A 66 -8.31 11.33 8.83
C ASP A 66 -9.38 12.24 8.19
N SER A 67 -10.52 11.64 7.87
CA SER A 67 -11.65 12.31 7.23
C SER A 67 -12.28 13.43 8.07
N SER A 68 -12.08 13.42 9.40
CA SER A 68 -12.56 14.49 10.29
C SER A 68 -11.72 15.77 10.19
N ILE A 69 -10.52 15.69 9.62
CA ILE A 69 -9.65 16.85 9.41
C ILE A 69 -10.05 17.56 8.11
N ASN A 70 -10.55 18.78 8.21
CA ASN A 70 -10.86 19.59 7.03
C ASN A 70 -9.63 20.38 6.51
N ASN A 71 -8.68 19.67 5.90
CA ASN A 71 -7.47 20.27 5.33
C ASN A 71 -7.26 19.83 3.87
N HIS A 72 -7.56 20.73 2.93
CA HIS A 72 -7.44 20.45 1.49
C HIS A 72 -6.04 20.00 1.07
N GLN A 73 -4.97 20.60 1.61
CA GLN A 73 -3.60 20.23 1.24
C GLN A 73 -3.27 18.80 1.68
N LEU A 74 -3.70 18.40 2.87
CA LEU A 74 -3.53 17.04 3.38
C LEU A 74 -4.33 16.02 2.56
N HIS A 75 -5.59 16.34 2.26
CA HIS A 75 -6.45 15.47 1.44
C HIS A 75 -5.91 15.32 0.02
N TYR A 76 -5.46 16.40 -0.60
CA TYR A 76 -4.89 16.38 -1.94
C TYR A 76 -3.56 15.62 -1.96
N SER A 77 -2.69 15.83 -0.99
CA SER A 77 -1.41 15.13 -0.96
C SER A 77 -1.64 13.63 -0.89
N VAL A 78 -2.43 13.13 0.06
CA VAL A 78 -2.57 11.67 0.29
C VAL A 78 -3.39 10.97 -0.79
N ASN A 79 -4.48 11.59 -1.25
CA ASN A 79 -5.42 10.93 -2.15
C ASN A 79 -5.13 11.17 -3.65
N VAL A 80 -4.26 12.13 -3.98
CA VAL A 80 -3.94 12.49 -5.39
C VAL A 80 -2.45 12.36 -5.70
N GLN A 81 -1.56 12.75 -4.80
CA GLN A 81 -0.10 12.72 -5.06
C GLN A 81 0.58 11.45 -4.55
N GLY A 82 -0.01 10.79 -3.56
CA GLY A 82 0.53 9.58 -2.93
C GLY A 82 0.35 8.31 -3.76
#